data_AF-A0A348XFF6-F1
#
_entry.id   AF-A0A348XFF6-F1
#
_cell.length_a   1.000
_cell.length_b   1.000
_cell.length_c   1.000
_cell.angle_alpha   90.00
_cell.angle_beta   90.00
_cell.angle_gamma   90.00
#
_symmetry.space_group_name_H-M   'P 1'
#
loop_
_entity.id
_entity.type
_entity.pdbx_description
1 polymer ?
#
loop_
_entity_poly.entity_id
_entity_poly.type
_entity_poly.pdbx_seq_one_letter_code
_entity_poly.pdbx_strand_id
1 'polypeptide(L)'
;MMLPHLGTRAMPLQPSSLDLLSRFARQAVFRQLGTIQKGWIELIDTDGTIHFFGCKDAELHAQIEVLDPRFYRLLVTGGANGAAEAWCLGFWKSHELVTLLRIFVRDGQTRREMESGTARVAQLLRKLRLSSANNTRGKNKLYIAAHYDLGNSFFAQFLDETMMYSAAIFDSPEVDLHTAQARKNRRICELAGLRPGMEVLEIGSGWGG
;
A
#
# COMPACT_ATOMS: atom_id res chain seq x y z
N MET A 1 -34.18 -2.24 -30.77
CA MET A 1 -33.90 -1.18 -29.80
C MET A 1 -32.43 -1.32 -29.39
N MET A 2 -31.54 -0.60 -30.08
CA MET A 2 -30.09 -0.69 -29.95
C MET A 2 -29.60 0.23 -28.83
N LEU A 3 -28.77 -0.29 -27.92
CA LEU A 3 -28.05 0.50 -26.92
C LEU A 3 -26.75 1.06 -27.55
N PRO A 4 -26.44 2.36 -27.42
CA PRO A 4 -25.21 2.91 -27.94
C PRO A 4 -24.00 2.57 -27.04
N HIS A 5 -22.95 2.07 -27.68
CA HIS A 5 -21.62 1.88 -27.11
C HIS A 5 -21.03 3.23 -26.65
N LEU A 6 -20.92 3.43 -25.34
CA LEU A 6 -20.08 4.49 -24.77
C LEU A 6 -18.62 4.02 -24.82
N GLY A 7 -17.98 4.27 -25.96
CA GLY A 7 -16.53 4.17 -26.08
C GLY A 7 -15.88 5.23 -25.21
N THR A 8 -15.28 4.82 -24.10
CA THR A 8 -14.39 5.67 -23.30
C THR A 8 -13.12 5.90 -24.10
N ARG A 9 -13.11 6.94 -24.95
CA ARG A 9 -11.89 7.45 -25.58
C ARG A 9 -11.00 7.97 -24.46
N ALA A 10 -9.95 7.22 -24.12
CA ALA A 10 -8.85 7.74 -23.33
C ALA A 10 -8.26 8.95 -24.09
N MET A 11 -8.43 10.14 -23.53
CA MET A 11 -7.74 11.34 -24.04
C MET A 11 -6.24 11.11 -23.85
N PRO A 12 -5.40 11.28 -24.88
CA PRO A 12 -3.96 11.29 -24.67
C PRO A 12 -3.62 12.49 -23.79
N LEU A 13 -3.10 12.21 -22.59
CA LEU A 13 -2.58 13.22 -21.69
C LEU A 13 -1.45 13.95 -22.42
N GLN A 14 -1.68 15.21 -22.79
CA GLN A 14 -0.60 16.06 -23.29
C GLN A 14 0.45 16.19 -22.18
N PRO A 15 1.76 16.12 -22.50
CA PRO A 15 2.82 16.27 -21.51
C PRO A 15 2.80 17.71 -20.99
N SER A 16 2.03 17.93 -19.92
CA SER A 16 2.02 19.21 -19.22
C SER A 16 3.40 19.41 -18.61
N SER A 17 4.05 20.50 -19.00
CA SER A 17 5.32 20.93 -18.42
C SER A 17 5.23 20.85 -16.90
N LEU A 18 6.13 20.10 -16.26
CA LEU A 18 6.16 19.95 -14.80
C LEU A 18 6.02 21.33 -14.14
N ASP A 19 4.93 21.55 -13.42
CA ASP A 19 4.77 22.71 -12.53
C ASP A 19 5.99 22.80 -11.59
N LEU A 20 6.41 24.01 -11.23
CA LEU A 20 7.63 24.24 -10.45
C LEU A 20 7.64 23.41 -9.17
N LEU A 21 6.49 23.31 -8.50
CA LEU A 21 6.32 22.51 -7.29
C LEU A 21 6.54 21.01 -7.55
N SER A 22 6.07 20.48 -8.68
CA SER A 22 6.30 19.10 -9.08
C SER A 22 7.76 18.83 -9.43
N ARG A 23 8.48 19.82 -10.00
CA ARG A 23 9.93 19.69 -10.26
C ARG A 23 10.74 19.54 -8.97
N PHE A 24 10.46 20.38 -7.97
CA PHE A 24 11.11 20.28 -6.66
C PHE A 24 10.76 18.97 -5.95
N ALA A 25 9.48 18.57 -5.98
CA ALA A 25 9.05 17.32 -5.38
C ALA A 25 9.71 16.11 -6.05
N ARG A 26 9.80 16.09 -7.39
CA ARG A 26 10.49 15.07 -8.17
C ARG A 26 11.96 14.95 -7.77
N GLN A 27 12.67 16.07 -7.66
CA GLN A 27 14.06 16.05 -7.23
C GLN A 27 14.24 15.49 -5.81
N ALA A 28 13.32 15.80 -4.89
CA ALA A 28 13.33 15.24 -3.54
C ALA A 28 13.10 13.72 -3.55
N VAL A 29 12.14 13.24 -4.34
CA VAL A 29 11.88 11.80 -4.53
C VAL A 29 13.09 11.10 -5.12
N PHE A 30 13.73 11.67 -6.15
CA PHE A 30 14.91 11.07 -6.77
C PHE A 30 16.09 10.98 -5.81
N ARG A 31 16.28 11.98 -4.94
CA ARG A 31 17.29 11.92 -3.88
C ARG A 31 17.00 10.78 -2.90
N GLN A 32 15.74 10.62 -2.49
CA GLN A 32 15.34 9.54 -1.59
C GLN A 32 15.50 8.15 -2.25
N LEU A 33 15.08 7.98 -3.49
CA LEU A 33 15.27 6.73 -4.21
C LEU A 33 16.77 6.42 -4.41
N GLY A 34 17.59 7.47 -4.58
CA GLY A 34 19.04 7.34 -4.65
C GLY A 34 19.72 6.81 -3.37
N THR A 35 19.03 6.77 -2.23
CA THR A 35 19.58 6.17 -1.01
C THR A 35 19.35 4.67 -0.91
N ILE A 36 18.54 4.08 -1.79
CA ILE A 36 18.23 2.65 -1.78
C ILE A 36 19.52 1.84 -1.95
N GLN A 37 19.71 0.84 -1.10
CA GLN A 37 20.85 -0.09 -1.15
C GLN A 37 20.42 -1.53 -1.42
N LYS A 38 19.21 -1.92 -0.99
CA LYS A 38 18.72 -3.30 -1.03
C LYS A 38 17.63 -3.52 -2.10
N GLY A 39 17.84 -2.96 -3.28
CA GLY A 39 16.96 -3.17 -4.42
C GLY A 39 17.44 -2.40 -5.64
N TRP A 40 16.89 -2.76 -6.78
CA TRP A 40 16.95 -2.01 -8.03
C TRP A 40 15.56 -1.44 -8.31
N ILE A 41 15.47 -0.14 -8.52
CA ILE A 41 14.26 0.50 -9.06
C ILE A 41 14.53 1.13 -10.42
N GLU A 42 13.76 0.73 -11.41
CA GLU A 42 13.64 1.43 -12.69
C GLU A 42 12.42 2.35 -12.63
N LEU A 43 12.61 3.65 -12.86
CA LEU A 43 11.53 4.63 -12.90
C LEU A 43 11.41 5.20 -14.30
N ILE A 44 10.26 4.99 -14.93
CA ILE A 44 9.87 5.63 -16.19
C ILE A 44 9.11 6.91 -15.81
N ASP A 45 9.69 8.07 -16.10
CA ASP A 45 9.09 9.37 -15.79
C ASP A 45 8.06 9.76 -16.87
N THR A 46 7.30 10.83 -16.62
CA THR A 46 6.19 11.26 -17.49
C THR A 46 6.61 11.68 -18.90
N ASP A 47 7.89 11.98 -19.09
CA ASP A 47 8.48 12.31 -20.39
C ASP A 47 9.09 11.08 -21.11
N GLY A 48 8.92 9.89 -20.53
CA GLY A 48 9.49 8.64 -21.03
C GLY A 48 10.95 8.42 -20.64
N THR A 49 11.57 9.35 -19.91
CA THR A 49 12.95 9.18 -19.43
C THR A 49 13.01 8.06 -18.40
N ILE A 50 13.98 7.16 -18.56
CA ILE A 50 14.21 6.07 -17.63
C ILE A 50 15.32 6.47 -16.65
N HIS A 51 15.02 6.34 -15.36
CA HIS A 51 15.93 6.58 -14.25
C HIS A 51 16.16 5.29 -13.48
N PHE A 52 17.38 5.09 -12.99
CA PHE A 52 17.75 3.91 -12.23
C PHE A 52 18.20 4.30 -10.83
N PHE A 53 17.72 3.57 -9.84
CA PHE A 53 18.02 3.80 -8.44
C PHE A 53 18.39 2.49 -7.75
N GLY A 54 19.33 2.57 -6.80
CA GLY A 54 19.79 1.44 -6.01
C GLY A 54 20.89 0.61 -6.69
N CYS A 55 20.96 -0.68 -6.34
CA CYS A 55 22.03 -1.56 -6.75
C CYS A 55 21.61 -2.47 -7.91
N LYS A 56 22.35 -2.41 -9.01
CA LYS A 56 22.08 -3.18 -10.24
C LYS A 56 22.11 -4.70 -10.03
N ASP A 57 22.90 -5.17 -9.08
CA ASP A 57 23.03 -6.61 -8.83
C ASP A 57 22.14 -7.08 -7.66
N ALA A 58 21.18 -6.26 -7.23
CA ALA A 58 20.26 -6.63 -6.15
C ALA A 58 19.25 -7.71 -6.60
N GLU A 59 18.92 -8.62 -5.67
CA GLU A 59 17.92 -9.68 -5.88
C GLU A 59 16.54 -9.15 -6.26
N LEU A 60 16.13 -8.01 -5.69
CA LEU A 60 14.83 -7.42 -5.92
C LEU A 60 14.92 -6.30 -6.95
N HIS A 61 14.18 -6.45 -8.04
CA HIS A 61 14.02 -5.45 -9.08
C HIS A 61 12.54 -5.12 -9.27
N ALA A 62 12.20 -3.83 -9.31
CA ALA A 62 10.85 -3.37 -9.59
C ALA A 62 10.84 -2.13 -10.49
N GLN A 63 9.79 -1.99 -11.28
CA GLN A 63 9.57 -0.81 -12.12
C GLN A 63 8.47 0.09 -11.55
N ILE A 64 8.66 1.41 -11.67
CA ILE A 64 7.68 2.46 -11.39
C ILE A 64 7.44 3.20 -12.70
N GLU A 65 6.19 3.26 -13.16
CA GLU A 65 5.80 4.10 -14.30
C GLU A 65 4.98 5.28 -13.76
N VAL A 66 5.50 6.49 -13.92
CA VAL A 66 4.83 7.73 -13.52
C VAL A 66 4.00 8.24 -14.69
N LEU A 67 2.69 8.20 -14.53
CA LEU A 67 1.70 8.62 -15.52
C LEU A 67 1.32 10.09 -15.38
N ASP A 68 1.43 10.63 -14.17
CA ASP A 68 1.10 12.02 -13.86
C ASP A 68 2.05 12.62 -12.81
N PRO A 69 2.62 13.82 -13.06
CA PRO A 69 3.63 14.39 -12.18
C PRO A 69 3.10 14.82 -10.80
N ARG A 70 1.79 14.86 -10.60
CA ARG A 70 1.17 15.06 -9.28
C ARG A 70 1.53 13.91 -8.32
N PHE A 71 1.93 12.75 -8.82
CA PHE A 71 2.53 11.66 -8.03
C PHE A 71 3.62 12.17 -7.09
N TYR A 72 4.60 12.90 -7.59
CA TYR A 72 5.75 13.36 -6.80
C TYR A 72 5.31 14.26 -5.63
N ARG A 73 4.34 15.14 -5.88
CA ARG A 73 3.81 16.03 -4.85
C ARG A 73 3.07 15.25 -3.77
N LEU A 74 2.22 14.31 -4.16
CA LEU A 74 1.50 13.45 -3.20
C LEU A 74 2.47 12.61 -2.38
N LEU A 75 3.49 12.03 -3.01
CA LEU A 75 4.53 11.25 -2.32
C LEU A 75 5.29 12.09 -1.29
N VAL A 76 5.75 13.30 -1.63
CA VAL A 76 6.50 14.16 -0.68
C VAL A 76 5.60 14.67 0.46
N THR A 77 4.35 15.01 0.18
CA THR A 77 3.45 15.62 1.18
C THR A 77 2.69 14.61 2.03
N GLY A 78 2.48 13.39 1.52
CA GLY A 78 1.70 12.32 2.14
C GLY A 78 2.51 11.06 2.48
N GLY A 79 3.79 10.99 2.10
CA GLY A 79 4.62 9.81 2.29
C GLY A 79 4.03 8.56 1.62
N ALA A 80 4.10 7.41 2.29
CA ALA A 80 3.54 6.16 1.80
C ALA A 80 2.03 6.23 1.49
N ASN A 81 1.26 6.97 2.31
CA ASN A 81 -0.17 7.18 2.05
C ASN A 81 -0.40 8.03 0.80
N GLY A 82 0.44 9.04 0.58
CA GLY A 82 0.40 9.84 -0.65
C GLY A 82 0.75 9.03 -1.89
N ALA A 83 1.69 8.08 -1.77
CA ALA A 83 1.98 7.10 -2.82
C ALA A 83 0.76 6.24 -3.14
N ALA A 84 0.09 5.70 -2.10
CA ALA A 84 -1.11 4.88 -2.26
C ALA A 84 -2.28 5.68 -2.86
N GLU A 85 -2.50 6.92 -2.40
CA GLU A 85 -3.52 7.81 -2.96
C GLU A 85 -3.23 8.09 -4.45
N ALA A 86 -1.98 8.41 -4.78
CA ALA A 86 -1.57 8.61 -6.18
C ALA A 86 -1.77 7.35 -7.04
N TRP A 87 -1.59 6.16 -6.48
CA TRP A 87 -1.85 4.89 -7.17
C TRP A 87 -3.36 4.71 -7.43
N CYS A 88 -4.20 4.93 -6.42
CA CYS A 88 -5.66 4.89 -6.55
C CYS A 88 -6.18 5.91 -7.57
N LEU A 89 -5.53 7.07 -7.68
CA LEU A 89 -5.83 8.11 -8.67
C LEU A 89 -5.27 7.82 -10.07
N GLY A 90 -4.50 6.74 -10.25
CA GLY A 90 -3.90 6.37 -11.53
C GLY A 90 -2.72 7.25 -11.96
N PHE A 91 -2.05 7.93 -11.03
CA PHE A 91 -0.91 8.80 -11.34
C PHE A 91 0.40 8.05 -11.49
N TRP A 92 0.46 6.81 -11.00
CA TRP A 92 1.59 5.92 -11.22
C TRP A 92 1.13 4.47 -11.10
N LYS A 93 1.93 3.55 -11.64
CA LYS A 93 1.70 2.11 -11.53
C LYS A 93 3.04 1.37 -11.42
N SER A 94 2.97 0.10 -11.04
CA SER A 94 4.08 -0.83 -10.99
C SER A 94 3.56 -2.22 -11.34
N HIS A 95 4.26 -2.96 -12.19
CA HIS A 95 3.90 -4.33 -12.53
C HIS A 95 4.24 -5.30 -11.38
N GLU A 96 5.15 -4.90 -10.49
CA GLU A 96 5.76 -5.70 -9.44
C GLU A 96 5.58 -4.99 -8.09
N LEU A 97 4.39 -4.47 -7.83
CA LEU A 97 4.08 -3.67 -6.64
C LEU A 97 4.51 -4.37 -5.34
N VAL A 98 4.34 -5.70 -5.24
CA VAL A 98 4.79 -6.49 -4.09
C VAL A 98 6.31 -6.44 -3.94
N THR A 99 7.05 -6.58 -5.04
CA THR A 99 8.52 -6.49 -5.04
C THR A 99 8.99 -5.09 -4.67
N LEU A 100 8.34 -4.05 -5.20
CA LEU A 100 8.62 -2.66 -4.86
C LEU A 100 8.43 -2.41 -3.35
N LEU A 101 7.32 -2.87 -2.77
CA LEU A 101 7.08 -2.76 -1.34
C LEU A 101 8.11 -3.55 -0.52
N ARG A 102 8.53 -4.74 -0.99
CA ARG A 102 9.61 -5.53 -0.36
C ARG A 102 10.93 -4.78 -0.35
N ILE A 103 11.30 -4.08 -1.44
CA ILE A 103 12.50 -3.23 -1.50
C ILE A 103 12.43 -2.18 -0.37
N PHE A 104 11.35 -1.41 -0.30
CA PHE A 104 11.20 -0.38 0.72
C PHE A 104 11.21 -0.92 2.16
N VAL A 105 10.62 -2.08 2.41
CA VAL A 105 10.62 -2.72 3.74
C VAL A 105 12.02 -3.25 4.10
N ARG A 106 12.73 -3.90 3.17
CA ARG A 106 14.07 -4.48 3.41
C ARG A 106 15.16 -3.42 3.58
N ASP A 107 15.07 -2.35 2.79
CA ASP A 107 16.05 -1.28 2.76
C ASP A 107 16.07 -0.52 4.08
N GLY A 108 14.92 -0.39 4.75
CA GLY A 108 14.83 -0.04 6.18
C GLY A 108 15.38 1.34 6.57
N GLN A 109 15.99 2.10 5.66
CA GLN A 109 16.36 3.51 5.87
C GLN A 109 15.14 4.42 5.99
N THR A 110 13.99 4.02 5.42
CA THR A 110 12.69 4.67 5.66
C THR A 110 12.23 4.58 7.12
N ARG A 111 12.79 3.64 7.93
CA ARG A 111 12.56 3.59 9.39
C ARG A 111 13.55 4.46 10.19
N ARG A 112 14.75 4.76 9.69
CA ARG A 112 15.79 5.48 10.45
C ARG A 112 15.86 6.99 10.17
N GLU A 113 15.42 7.46 9.00
CA GLU A 113 15.33 8.90 8.73
C GLU A 113 14.06 9.54 9.32
N MET A 114 13.05 8.72 9.64
CA MET A 114 11.88 9.11 10.45
C MET A 114 12.19 9.32 11.94
N GLU A 115 13.44 9.16 12.37
CA GLU A 115 13.91 9.51 13.73
C GLU A 115 14.86 10.73 13.72
N SER A 116 15.10 11.36 12.57
CA SER A 116 15.83 12.63 12.49
C SER A 116 14.89 13.83 12.65
N GLY A 117 15.39 14.98 13.09
CA GLY A 117 14.61 16.15 13.55
C GLY A 117 13.51 16.67 12.61
N THR A 118 13.52 16.32 11.32
CA THR A 118 12.46 16.58 10.34
C THR A 118 11.16 15.84 10.67
N ALA A 119 11.21 14.66 11.29
CA ALA A 119 10.04 13.91 11.74
C ALA A 119 9.31 14.60 12.89
N ARG A 120 10.02 15.33 13.77
CA ARG A 120 9.39 16.16 14.82
C ARG A 120 8.69 17.38 14.21
N VAL A 121 9.28 18.01 13.20
CA VAL A 121 8.65 19.12 12.47
C VAL A 121 7.44 18.63 11.67
N ALA A 122 7.56 17.48 11.00
CA ALA A 122 6.44 16.85 10.30
C ALA A 122 5.34 16.39 11.26
N GLN A 123 5.67 15.87 12.44
CA GLN A 123 4.69 15.54 13.49
C GLN A 123 4.04 16.79 14.08
N LEU A 124 4.78 17.89 14.25
CA LEU A 124 4.24 19.17 14.72
C LEU A 124 3.30 19.77 13.65
N LEU A 125 3.71 19.79 12.38
CA LEU A 125 2.88 20.22 11.28
C LEU A 125 1.66 19.30 11.08
N ARG A 126 1.80 17.99 11.32
CA ARG A 126 0.69 17.04 11.30
C ARG A 126 -0.25 17.26 12.47
N LYS A 127 0.25 17.54 13.68
CA LYS A 127 -0.56 17.94 14.83
C LYS A 127 -1.28 19.26 14.58
N LEU A 128 -0.62 20.26 13.98
CA LEU A 128 -1.21 21.55 13.62
C LEU A 128 -2.25 21.44 12.49
N ARG A 129 -1.98 20.58 11.49
CA ARG A 129 -2.94 20.24 10.44
C ARG A 129 -4.14 19.47 11.00
N LEU A 130 -3.93 18.52 11.91
CA LEU A 130 -5.00 17.77 12.57
C LEU A 130 -5.81 18.66 13.53
N SER A 131 -5.17 19.58 14.26
CA SER A 131 -5.86 20.54 15.13
C SER A 131 -6.64 21.59 14.35
N SER A 132 -6.19 21.95 13.14
CA SER A 132 -6.93 22.81 12.20
C SER A 132 -8.00 22.03 11.40
N ALA A 133 -7.79 20.73 11.16
CA ALA A 133 -8.74 19.83 10.49
C ALA A 133 -9.93 19.41 11.36
N ASN A 134 -9.92 19.72 12.67
CA ASN A 134 -11.12 19.64 13.50
C ASN A 134 -12.28 20.53 12.99
N ASN A 135 -12.01 21.45 12.03
CA ASN A 135 -13.03 22.27 11.39
C ASN A 135 -13.36 21.90 9.93
N THR A 136 -12.95 20.74 9.41
CA THR A 136 -13.39 20.28 8.07
C THR A 136 -14.19 18.99 8.14
N ARG A 137 -15.32 19.03 8.85
CA ARG A 137 -16.36 17.98 8.89
C ARG A 137 -16.87 17.54 7.49
N GLY A 138 -16.58 18.28 6.42
CA GLY A 138 -17.03 17.98 5.06
C GLY A 138 -16.15 17.02 4.23
N LYS A 139 -14.82 17.01 4.42
CA LYS A 139 -13.92 16.17 3.59
C LYS A 139 -13.80 14.73 4.09
N ASN A 140 -13.90 14.52 5.40
CA ASN A 140 -13.93 13.19 5.99
C ASN A 140 -15.21 12.43 5.65
N LYS A 141 -16.34 13.11 5.40
CA LYS A 141 -17.57 12.40 5.02
C LYS A 141 -17.49 11.74 3.65
N LEU A 142 -16.78 12.29 2.66
CA LEU A 142 -16.68 11.64 1.34
C LEU A 142 -15.77 10.40 1.36
N TYR A 143 -14.75 10.39 2.22
CA TYR A 143 -13.84 9.25 2.41
C TYR A 143 -14.37 8.21 3.41
N ILE A 144 -15.20 8.61 4.38
CA ILE A 144 -15.81 7.72 5.39
C ILE A 144 -17.19 7.21 4.93
N ALA A 145 -17.89 7.91 4.03
CA ALA A 145 -19.20 7.48 3.48
C ALA A 145 -19.08 6.48 2.31
N ALA A 146 -17.87 6.13 1.87
CA ALA A 146 -17.66 4.84 1.22
C ALA A 146 -17.66 3.76 2.31
N HIS A 147 -18.81 3.61 2.99
CA HIS A 147 -19.00 2.52 3.92
C HIS A 147 -18.78 1.21 3.16
N TYR A 148 -17.78 0.45 3.60
CA TYR A 148 -17.51 -0.90 3.14
C TYR A 148 -18.71 -1.80 3.47
N ASP A 149 -19.74 -1.78 2.61
CA ASP A 149 -20.67 -2.90 2.44
C ASP A 149 -19.97 -4.02 1.63
N LEU A 150 -18.72 -4.33 1.99
CA LEU A 150 -18.08 -5.56 1.54
C LEU A 150 -18.67 -6.68 2.39
N GLY A 151 -19.80 -7.23 1.93
CA GLY A 151 -20.43 -8.37 2.55
C GLY A 151 -19.62 -9.65 2.39
N ASN A 152 -20.09 -10.74 3.01
CA ASN A 152 -19.47 -12.06 2.94
C ASN A 152 -19.18 -12.53 1.50
N SER A 153 -20.00 -12.12 0.52
CA SER A 153 -19.83 -12.46 -0.90
C SER A 153 -18.53 -11.93 -1.50
N PHE A 154 -17.99 -10.81 -1.00
CA PHE A 154 -16.70 -10.28 -1.42
C PHE A 154 -15.55 -11.09 -0.83
N PHE A 155 -15.58 -11.32 0.49
CA PHE A 155 -14.53 -12.05 1.19
C PHE A 155 -14.45 -13.52 0.76
N ALA A 156 -15.58 -14.16 0.48
CA ALA A 156 -15.65 -15.53 -0.02
C ALA A 156 -14.97 -15.74 -1.38
N GLN A 157 -14.61 -14.66 -2.11
CA GLN A 157 -13.85 -14.78 -3.37
C GLN A 157 -12.38 -15.17 -3.16
N PHE A 158 -11.82 -14.91 -1.98
CA PHE A 158 -10.39 -15.10 -1.72
C PHE A 158 -10.05 -15.72 -0.36
N LEU A 159 -11.03 -15.85 0.55
CA LEU A 159 -10.91 -16.66 1.75
C LEU A 159 -11.35 -18.10 1.48
N ASP A 160 -10.97 -19.02 2.37
CA ASP A 160 -11.53 -20.36 2.40
C ASP A 160 -12.92 -20.37 3.06
N GLU A 161 -13.57 -21.53 3.05
CA GLU A 161 -14.92 -21.74 3.60
C GLU A 161 -15.09 -21.38 5.09
N THR A 162 -14.00 -21.34 5.87
CA THR A 162 -14.03 -20.89 7.27
C THR A 162 -14.14 -19.37 7.42
N MET A 163 -13.96 -18.60 6.35
CA MET A 163 -13.98 -17.13 6.34
C MET A 163 -12.94 -16.49 7.28
N MET A 164 -11.88 -17.22 7.63
CA MET A 164 -10.85 -16.72 8.54
C MET A 164 -9.96 -15.66 7.87
N TYR A 165 -10.24 -14.38 8.15
CA TYR A 165 -9.40 -13.27 7.70
C TYR A 165 -8.20 -13.00 8.64
N SER A 166 -7.38 -14.03 8.80
CA SER A 166 -6.16 -14.01 9.62
C SER A 166 -5.06 -14.87 8.98
N ALA A 167 -3.81 -14.71 9.42
CA ALA A 167 -2.69 -15.47 8.88
C ALA A 167 -2.84 -16.97 9.15
N ALA A 168 -2.65 -17.79 8.12
CA ALA A 168 -2.61 -19.25 8.21
C ALA A 168 -1.18 -19.78 8.44
N ILE A 169 -1.04 -21.08 8.75
CA ILE A 169 0.27 -21.74 8.90
C ILE A 169 0.47 -22.77 7.78
N PHE A 170 1.40 -22.49 6.88
CA PHE A 170 1.82 -23.37 5.78
C PHE A 170 3.12 -24.09 6.15
N ASP A 171 3.20 -25.40 5.92
CA ASP A 171 4.43 -26.20 6.00
C ASP A 171 5.11 -26.37 4.64
N SER A 172 4.36 -26.25 3.55
CA SER A 172 4.85 -26.21 2.18
C SER A 172 3.95 -25.35 1.28
N PRO A 173 4.44 -24.90 0.11
CA PRO A 173 3.67 -24.07 -0.83
C PRO A 173 2.45 -24.77 -1.45
N GLU A 174 2.40 -26.10 -1.42
CA GLU A 174 1.37 -26.91 -2.07
C GLU A 174 0.11 -27.09 -1.20
N VAL A 175 0.17 -26.71 0.09
CA VAL A 175 -0.96 -26.85 1.01
C VAL A 175 -2.02 -25.80 0.75
N ASP A 176 -3.27 -26.23 0.69
CA ASP A 176 -4.42 -25.33 0.53
C ASP A 176 -4.66 -24.46 1.77
N LEU A 177 -5.37 -23.34 1.55
CA LEU A 177 -5.62 -22.34 2.59
C LEU A 177 -6.43 -22.92 3.77
N HIS A 178 -7.44 -23.75 3.50
CA HIS A 178 -8.28 -24.35 4.53
C HIS A 178 -7.46 -25.22 5.50
N THR A 179 -6.62 -26.10 4.96
CA THR A 179 -5.71 -26.96 5.72
C THR A 179 -4.71 -26.13 6.53
N ALA A 180 -4.16 -25.06 5.93
CA ALA A 180 -3.26 -24.15 6.62
C ALA A 180 -3.94 -23.39 7.79
N GLN A 181 -5.22 -23.02 7.64
CA GLN A 181 -6.00 -22.39 8.70
C GLN A 181 -6.32 -23.38 9.83
N ALA A 182 -6.73 -24.61 9.50
CA ALA A 182 -6.99 -25.64 10.51
C ALA A 182 -5.73 -25.96 11.33
N ARG A 183 -4.55 -25.95 10.70
CA ARG A 183 -3.26 -26.09 11.40
C ARG A 183 -2.96 -24.93 12.32
N LYS A 184 -3.24 -23.69 11.91
CA LYS A 184 -3.13 -22.51 12.78
C LYS A 184 -4.00 -22.69 14.03
N ASN A 185 -5.26 -23.10 13.89
CA ASN A 185 -6.15 -23.33 15.03
C ASN A 185 -5.62 -24.42 15.96
N ARG A 186 -5.18 -25.56 15.42
CA ARG A 186 -4.53 -26.61 16.21
C ARG A 186 -3.33 -26.08 16.98
N ARG A 187 -2.48 -25.29 16.32
CA ARG A 187 -1.29 -24.69 16.95
C ARG A 187 -1.65 -23.74 18.08
N ILE A 188 -2.72 -22.94 17.94
CA ILE A 188 -3.24 -22.08 19.00
C ILE A 188 -3.68 -22.92 20.19
N CYS A 189 -4.47 -23.98 19.97
CA CYS A 189 -4.92 -24.88 21.04
C CYS A 189 -3.75 -25.55 21.78
N GLU A 190 -2.72 -25.99 21.05
CA GLU A 190 -1.49 -26.56 21.62
C GLU A 190 -0.73 -25.54 22.49
N LEU A 191 -0.52 -24.32 21.97
CA LEU A 191 0.19 -23.26 22.68
C LEU A 191 -0.57 -22.79 23.93
N ALA A 192 -1.90 -22.78 23.88
CA ALA A 192 -2.76 -22.47 25.01
C ALA A 192 -2.89 -23.64 26.00
N GLY A 193 -2.39 -24.84 25.66
CA GLY A 193 -2.43 -26.02 26.52
C GLY A 193 -3.85 -26.52 26.80
N LEU A 194 -4.77 -26.34 25.85
CA LEU A 194 -6.18 -26.68 26.04
C LEU A 194 -6.38 -28.18 26.29
N ARG A 195 -7.29 -28.50 27.21
CA ARG A 195 -7.66 -29.86 27.57
C ARG A 195 -9.18 -30.02 27.56
N PRO A 196 -9.69 -31.25 27.34
CA PRO A 196 -11.13 -31.51 27.48
C PRO A 196 -11.67 -31.03 28.82
N GLY A 197 -12.83 -30.36 28.80
CA GLY A 197 -13.50 -29.83 30.00
C GLY A 197 -13.10 -28.42 30.42
N MET A 198 -12.17 -27.77 29.70
CA MET A 198 -11.85 -26.35 29.92
C MET A 198 -12.87 -25.43 29.24
N GLU A 199 -13.17 -24.31 29.87
CA GLU A 199 -13.92 -23.20 29.28
C GLU A 199 -12.95 -22.22 28.59
N VAL A 200 -13.30 -21.75 27.40
CA VAL A 200 -12.44 -20.89 26.56
C VAL A 200 -13.18 -19.62 26.20
N LEU A 201 -12.51 -18.48 26.36
CA LEU A 201 -12.97 -17.18 25.88
C LEU A 201 -12.12 -16.77 24.67
N GLU A 202 -12.76 -16.58 23.53
CA GLU A 202 -12.14 -16.02 22.33
C GLU A 202 -12.59 -14.56 22.14
N ILE A 203 -11.65 -13.63 22.20
CA ILE A 203 -11.92 -12.20 22.02
C ILE A 203 -11.72 -11.86 20.54
N GLY A 204 -12.81 -11.52 19.85
CA GLY A 204 -12.78 -11.19 18.42
C GLY A 204 -12.81 -12.44 17.53
N SER A 205 -13.75 -13.34 17.77
CA SER A 205 -13.90 -14.63 17.07
C SER A 205 -14.21 -14.54 15.58
N GLY A 206 -14.47 -13.34 15.05
CA GLY A 206 -14.82 -13.15 13.64
C GLY A 206 -16.03 -14.00 13.25
N TRP A 207 -15.83 -14.93 12.30
CA TRP A 207 -16.85 -15.88 11.83
C TRP A 207 -16.92 -17.20 12.63
N GLY A 208 -16.10 -17.35 13.68
CA GLY A 208 -16.14 -18.52 14.57
C GLY A 208 -15.55 -19.80 13.97
N GLY A 209 -14.53 -19.66 13.11
CA GLY A 209 -13.83 -20.77 12.45
C GLY A 209 -12.83 -21.52 13.31
#